data_AF-A0AAC8XPT5-F1
#
_entry.id   AF-A0AAC8XPT5-F1
#
_cell.length_a   1.000
_cell.length_b   1.000
_cell.length_c   1.000
_cell.angle_alpha   90.00
_cell.angle_beta   90.00
_cell.angle_gamma   90.00
#
_symmetry.space_group_name_H-M   'P 1'
#
loop_
_entity.id
_entity.type
_entity.pdbx_description
1 polymer ?
#
loop_
_entity_poly.entity_id
_entity_poly.type
_entity_poly.pdbx_seq_one_letter_code
_entity_poly.pdbx_strand_id
1 'polypeptide(L)'
;MKNEDFFFGKKPFNLNDWRDLASSVSQDHFTAQLNRYLNANDNFLEIMDGTSHPDFSSLLGAISPAEIGNIRIFARSDQNDALKATLACDIMLVNGVVRVTPQWCAYKEIRSSEIISSLLVPIHARALQDKTYVVNSDGTMDKLLHGTDFESELQNIFNLSKYPGSYDSKYIKPLMVATDVGRANIPLDEVLSIYFKAMNPTS
;
A
#
# COMPACT_ATOMS: atom_id res chain seq x y z
N MET A 1 -25.67 0.28 -12.01
CA MET A 1 -24.99 0.66 -10.74
C MET A 1 -25.50 2.02 -10.30
N LYS A 2 -25.79 2.22 -9.00
CA LYS A 2 -25.97 3.57 -8.48
C LYS A 2 -24.60 4.26 -8.47
N ASN A 3 -24.51 5.49 -8.96
CA ASN A 3 -23.25 6.27 -9.00
C ASN A 3 -22.84 6.80 -7.61
N GLU A 4 -23.53 6.38 -6.56
CA GLU A 4 -23.41 6.87 -5.20
C GLU A 4 -23.61 5.69 -4.25
N ASP A 5 -22.64 5.48 -3.37
CA ASP A 5 -22.74 4.62 -2.20
C ASP A 5 -23.04 5.49 -0.98
N PHE A 6 -23.88 5.03 -0.06
CA PHE A 6 -24.29 5.85 1.08
C PHE A 6 -23.14 6.16 2.04
N PHE A 7 -22.13 5.29 2.11
CA PHE A 7 -20.99 5.45 3.01
C PHE A 7 -19.82 6.10 2.29
N PHE A 8 -19.45 5.58 1.11
CA PHE A 8 -18.29 6.06 0.35
C PHE A 8 -18.60 7.25 -0.58
N GLY A 9 -19.86 7.64 -0.75
CA GLY A 9 -20.27 8.76 -1.59
C GLY A 9 -20.23 8.43 -3.08
N LYS A 10 -19.89 9.43 -3.91
CA LYS A 10 -19.98 9.33 -5.38
C LYS A 10 -18.71 8.75 -5.99
N LYS A 11 -18.89 7.95 -7.05
CA LYS A 11 -17.79 7.39 -7.86
C LYS A 11 -17.25 8.44 -8.86
N PRO A 12 -15.98 8.34 -9.32
CA PRO A 12 -14.95 7.39 -8.87
C PRO A 12 -14.42 7.75 -7.48
N PHE A 13 -13.99 6.74 -6.72
CA PHE A 13 -13.41 6.97 -5.39
C PHE A 13 -11.94 7.34 -5.51
N ASN A 14 -11.51 8.35 -4.75
CA ASN A 14 -10.10 8.72 -4.57
C ASN A 14 -9.64 8.35 -3.15
N LEU A 15 -8.37 7.97 -2.98
CA LEU A 15 -7.82 7.67 -1.65
C LEU A 15 -7.94 8.86 -0.68
N ASN A 16 -7.78 10.08 -1.17
CA ASN A 16 -7.86 11.28 -0.33
C ASN A 16 -9.27 11.50 0.23
N ASP A 17 -10.33 11.10 -0.50
CA ASP A 17 -11.72 11.27 -0.06
C ASP A 17 -12.04 10.37 1.14
N TRP A 18 -11.29 9.30 1.32
CA TRP A 18 -11.54 8.31 2.36
C TRP A 18 -10.83 8.60 3.66
N ARG A 19 -9.82 9.46 3.66
CA ARG A 19 -9.07 9.80 4.88
C ARG A 19 -10.00 10.38 5.96
N ASP A 20 -10.79 11.38 5.58
CA ASP A 20 -11.68 12.06 6.53
C ASP A 20 -12.80 11.11 6.98
N LEU A 21 -13.35 10.33 6.05
CA LEU A 21 -14.35 9.29 6.34
C LEU A 21 -13.80 8.22 7.29
N ALA A 22 -12.60 7.70 7.04
CA ALA A 22 -11.93 6.72 7.88
C ALA A 22 -11.69 7.23 9.30
N SER A 23 -11.32 8.52 9.44
CA SER A 23 -11.11 9.13 10.76
C SER A 23 -12.40 9.35 11.56
N SER A 24 -13.56 9.34 10.88
CA SER A 24 -14.87 9.58 11.50
C SER A 24 -15.54 8.34 12.09
N VAL A 25 -15.00 7.14 11.84
CA VAL A 25 -15.57 5.87 12.29
C VAL A 25 -14.49 4.93 12.82
N SER A 26 -14.88 3.84 13.50
CA SER A 26 -13.92 2.81 13.91
C SER A 26 -13.42 1.98 12.74
N GLN A 27 -12.24 1.36 12.88
CA GLN A 27 -11.67 0.44 11.88
C GLN A 27 -12.64 -0.71 11.53
N ASP A 28 -13.29 -1.29 12.54
CA ASP A 28 -14.26 -2.37 12.34
C ASP A 28 -15.48 -1.89 11.54
N HIS A 29 -15.97 -0.67 11.82
CA HIS A 29 -17.08 -0.10 11.07
C HIS A 29 -16.67 0.19 9.62
N PHE A 30 -15.53 0.84 9.40
CA PHE A 30 -15.02 1.11 8.06
C PHE A 30 -14.85 -0.17 7.25
N THR A 31 -14.25 -1.20 7.86
CA THR A 31 -14.02 -2.50 7.22
C THR A 31 -15.34 -3.20 6.89
N ALA A 32 -16.34 -3.14 7.78
CA ALA A 32 -17.68 -3.67 7.52
C ALA A 32 -18.36 -2.95 6.33
N GLN A 33 -18.21 -1.62 6.22
CA GLN A 33 -18.76 -0.87 5.09
C GLN A 33 -18.04 -1.21 3.78
N LEU A 34 -16.73 -1.38 3.81
CA LEU A 34 -15.93 -1.82 2.67
C LEU A 34 -16.36 -3.21 2.19
N ASN A 35 -16.49 -4.16 3.12
CA ASN A 35 -16.97 -5.51 2.84
C ASN A 35 -18.42 -5.53 2.31
N ARG A 36 -19.29 -4.66 2.81
CA ARG A 36 -20.65 -4.47 2.27
C ARG A 36 -20.59 -3.96 0.83
N TYR A 37 -19.78 -2.94 0.57
CA TYR A 37 -19.63 -2.38 -0.77
C TYR A 37 -19.11 -3.44 -1.75
N LEU A 38 -18.04 -4.16 -1.39
CA LEU A 38 -17.46 -5.21 -2.24
C LEU A 38 -18.50 -6.27 -2.61
N ASN A 39 -19.26 -6.77 -1.63
CA ASN A 39 -20.30 -7.78 -1.87
C ASN A 39 -21.41 -7.29 -2.81
N ALA A 40 -21.68 -5.98 -2.85
CA ALA A 40 -22.68 -5.38 -3.74
C ALA A 40 -22.13 -4.97 -5.12
N ASN A 41 -20.81 -5.04 -5.33
CA ASN A 41 -20.14 -4.55 -6.54
C ASN A 41 -19.11 -5.60 -7.04
N ASP A 42 -19.59 -6.79 -7.39
CA ASP A 42 -18.80 -7.87 -8.02
C ASP A 42 -17.51 -8.25 -7.27
N ASN A 43 -17.53 -8.08 -5.94
CA ASN A 43 -16.40 -8.38 -5.06
C ASN A 43 -15.12 -7.64 -5.44
N PHE A 44 -15.24 -6.48 -6.09
CA PHE A 44 -14.10 -5.73 -6.60
C PHE A 44 -14.28 -4.22 -6.47
N LEU A 45 -13.20 -3.54 -6.08
CA LEU A 45 -13.14 -2.10 -6.01
C LEU A 45 -11.77 -1.63 -6.47
N GLU A 46 -11.71 -0.85 -7.55
CA GLU A 46 -10.50 -0.17 -7.99
C GLU A 46 -10.51 1.29 -7.53
N ILE A 47 -9.41 1.71 -6.90
CA ILE A 47 -9.14 3.07 -6.48
C ILE A 47 -7.97 3.58 -7.32
N MET A 48 -8.29 4.49 -8.23
CA MET A 48 -7.29 5.12 -9.08
C MET A 48 -6.74 6.38 -8.42
N ASP A 49 -5.40 6.47 -8.35
CA ASP A 49 -4.71 7.66 -7.87
C ASP A 49 -3.76 8.17 -8.95
N GLY A 50 -3.94 9.42 -9.39
CA GLY A 50 -3.10 10.02 -10.43
C GLY A 50 -1.68 10.37 -9.94
N THR A 51 -1.43 10.23 -8.64
CA THR A 51 -0.16 10.57 -8.01
C THR A 51 0.71 9.34 -7.82
N SER A 52 2.02 9.56 -7.67
CA SER A 52 2.98 8.53 -7.31
C SER A 52 3.21 8.45 -5.79
N HIS A 53 2.55 9.31 -5.01
CA HIS A 53 2.62 9.35 -3.55
C HIS A 53 1.20 9.33 -2.94
N PRO A 54 0.42 8.27 -3.20
CA PRO A 54 -0.94 8.12 -2.67
C PRO A 54 -0.96 8.05 -1.15
N ASP A 55 -2.07 8.45 -0.52
CA ASP A 55 -2.29 8.25 0.92
C ASP A 55 -2.73 6.80 1.24
N PHE A 56 -1.87 5.86 0.88
CA PHE A 56 -2.08 4.43 1.10
C PHE A 56 -2.06 4.07 2.60
N SER A 57 -1.30 4.82 3.41
CA SER A 57 -1.26 4.67 4.87
C SER A 57 -2.64 4.84 5.49
N SER A 58 -3.39 5.87 5.12
CA SER A 58 -4.73 6.09 5.68
C SER A 58 -5.68 4.94 5.35
N LEU A 59 -5.60 4.38 4.14
CA LEU A 59 -6.40 3.20 3.76
C LEU A 59 -6.04 1.98 4.63
N LEU A 60 -4.76 1.64 4.75
CA LEU A 60 -4.33 0.52 5.60
C LEU A 60 -4.62 0.74 7.09
N GLY A 61 -4.63 2.00 7.53
CA GLY A 61 -4.99 2.39 8.88
C GLY A 61 -6.50 2.32 9.15
N ALA A 62 -7.33 2.49 8.12
CA ALA A 62 -8.78 2.39 8.21
C ALA A 62 -9.29 0.94 8.25
N ILE A 63 -8.54 0.01 7.66
CA ILE A 63 -8.91 -1.40 7.59
C ILE A 63 -8.39 -2.16 8.81
N SER A 64 -9.24 -3.02 9.37
CA SER A 64 -8.84 -3.94 10.43
C SER A 64 -7.78 -4.94 9.91
N PRO A 65 -6.59 -5.05 10.52
CA PRO A 65 -5.51 -5.93 10.01
C PRO A 65 -5.86 -7.41 10.03
N ALA A 66 -6.79 -7.80 10.91
CA ALA A 66 -7.30 -9.15 11.01
C ALA A 66 -8.10 -9.54 9.76
N GLU A 67 -8.78 -8.58 9.14
CA GLU A 67 -9.62 -8.76 7.94
C GLU A 67 -8.80 -8.75 6.64
N ILE A 68 -7.55 -8.29 6.69
CA ILE A 68 -6.62 -8.35 5.55
C ILE A 68 -6.09 -9.78 5.43
N GLY A 69 -6.53 -10.48 4.39
CA GLY A 69 -6.09 -11.84 4.08
C GLY A 69 -4.66 -11.85 3.54
N ASN A 70 -4.40 -11.09 2.48
CA ASN A 70 -3.05 -10.79 1.97
C ASN A 70 -3.04 -9.51 1.13
N ILE A 71 -1.83 -9.00 0.89
CA ILE A 71 -1.57 -7.90 -0.06
C ILE A 71 -0.74 -8.47 -1.21
N ARG A 72 -1.06 -8.07 -2.45
CA ARG A 72 -0.32 -8.49 -3.65
C ARG A 72 0.18 -7.26 -4.40
N ILE A 73 1.48 -7.12 -4.56
CA ILE A 73 2.12 -6.06 -5.33
C ILE A 73 2.43 -6.60 -6.71
N PHE A 74 2.04 -5.90 -7.76
CA PHE A 74 2.24 -6.34 -9.14
C PHE A 74 2.55 -5.17 -10.07
N ALA A 75 3.18 -5.49 -11.20
CA ALA A 75 3.50 -4.51 -12.24
C ALA A 75 2.34 -4.34 -13.22
N ARG A 76 2.15 -3.10 -13.68
CA ARG A 76 1.23 -2.69 -14.74
C ARG A 76 1.99 -1.94 -15.82
N SER A 77 1.60 -2.14 -17.08
CA SER A 77 2.17 -1.43 -18.23
C SER A 77 1.13 -0.66 -19.03
N ASP A 78 -0.11 -0.63 -18.55
CA ASP A 78 -1.28 -0.08 -19.25
C ASP A 78 -1.68 1.33 -18.75
N GLN A 79 -0.95 1.87 -17.77
CA GLN A 79 -1.30 3.13 -17.11
C GLN A 79 -0.59 4.35 -17.67
N ASN A 80 0.63 4.19 -18.21
CA ASN A 80 1.46 5.30 -18.68
C ASN A 80 2.50 4.81 -19.68
N ASP A 81 2.29 5.10 -20.97
CA ASP A 81 3.16 4.67 -22.07
C ASP A 81 4.60 5.20 -21.97
N ALA A 82 4.83 6.27 -21.19
CA ALA A 82 6.17 6.81 -20.98
C ALA A 82 7.00 6.02 -19.95
N LEU A 83 6.37 5.09 -19.22
CA LEU A 83 7.00 4.29 -18.17
C LEU A 83 7.07 2.82 -18.60
N LYS A 84 8.13 2.12 -18.19
CA LYS A 84 8.27 0.67 -18.44
C LYS A 84 7.23 -0.13 -17.67
N ALA A 85 6.97 0.28 -16.44
CA ALA A 85 5.91 -0.24 -15.61
C ALA A 85 5.59 0.74 -14.46
N THR A 86 4.37 0.68 -13.97
CA THR A 86 3.98 1.16 -12.65
C THR A 86 3.67 -0.03 -11.74
N LEU A 87 3.71 0.17 -10.42
CA LEU A 87 3.25 -0.81 -9.45
C LEU A 87 1.81 -0.49 -9.04
N ALA A 88 1.04 -1.54 -8.80
CA ALA A 88 -0.26 -1.50 -8.16
C ALA A 88 -0.29 -2.52 -7.03
N CYS A 89 -1.29 -2.42 -6.15
CA CYS A 89 -1.49 -3.43 -5.12
C CYS A 89 -2.96 -3.84 -5.00
N ASP A 90 -3.16 -5.13 -4.73
CA ASP A 90 -4.45 -5.71 -4.37
C ASP A 90 -4.44 -6.01 -2.87
N ILE A 91 -5.42 -5.50 -2.13
CA ILE A 91 -5.70 -5.87 -0.75
C ILE A 91 -6.86 -6.87 -0.77
N MET A 92 -6.59 -8.12 -0.40
CA MET A 92 -7.58 -9.18 -0.30
C MET A 92 -8.32 -9.09 1.03
N LEU A 93 -9.65 -8.95 0.97
CA LEU A 93 -10.58 -8.97 2.10
C LEU A 93 -11.52 -10.16 1.96
N VAL A 94 -12.28 -10.47 3.02
CA VAL A 94 -13.22 -11.61 3.03
C VAL A 94 -14.24 -11.57 1.90
N ASN A 95 -14.72 -10.37 1.53
CA ASN A 95 -15.76 -10.20 0.52
C ASN A 95 -15.24 -9.70 -0.83
N GLY A 96 -13.93 -9.67 -1.08
CA GLY A 96 -13.41 -9.23 -2.37
C GLY A 96 -12.04 -8.59 -2.33
N VAL A 97 -11.73 -7.85 -3.39
CA VAL A 97 -10.42 -7.23 -3.61
C VAL A 97 -10.57 -5.72 -3.73
N VAL A 98 -9.75 -5.01 -2.97
CA VAL A 98 -9.52 -3.57 -3.17
C VAL A 98 -8.21 -3.40 -3.92
N ARG A 99 -8.28 -2.92 -5.16
CA ARG A 99 -7.14 -2.63 -6.00
C ARG A 99 -6.78 -1.15 -5.92
N VAL A 100 -5.54 -0.85 -5.58
CA VAL A 100 -5.00 0.51 -5.53
C VAL A 100 -4.04 0.70 -6.69
N THR A 101 -4.27 1.72 -7.52
CA THR A 101 -3.57 1.92 -8.80
C THR A 101 -3.02 3.33 -8.92
N PRO A 102 -1.90 3.60 -8.23
CA PRO A 102 -1.20 4.87 -8.32
C PRO A 102 -0.14 4.85 -9.43
N GLN A 103 0.65 5.92 -9.52
CA GLN A 103 1.80 6.04 -10.42
C GLN A 103 3.12 5.62 -9.75
N TRP A 104 3.11 4.58 -8.90
CA TRP A 104 4.34 4.05 -8.29
C TRP A 104 5.28 3.53 -9.36
N CYS A 105 6.43 4.16 -9.54
CA CYS A 105 7.44 3.76 -10.52
C CYS A 105 8.81 4.16 -10.00
N ALA A 106 9.88 3.63 -10.57
CA ALA A 106 11.23 3.91 -10.09
C ALA A 106 12.14 4.46 -11.20
N TYR A 107 11.58 5.19 -12.19
CA TYR A 107 12.36 5.68 -13.33
C TYR A 107 13.37 6.79 -12.98
N LYS A 108 13.24 7.40 -11.79
CA LYS A 108 14.18 8.38 -11.22
C LYS A 108 14.11 8.32 -9.70
N GLU A 109 15.16 8.80 -9.04
CA GLU A 109 15.37 8.69 -7.58
C GLU A 109 14.16 9.12 -6.74
N ILE A 110 13.56 10.28 -7.02
CA ILE A 110 12.38 10.76 -6.27
C ILE A 110 11.21 9.77 -6.38
N ARG A 111 11.03 9.11 -7.52
CA ARG A 111 9.95 8.13 -7.72
C ARG A 111 10.25 6.82 -6.98
N SER A 112 11.50 6.38 -6.98
CA SER A 112 11.96 5.27 -6.15
C SER A 112 11.68 5.54 -4.67
N SER A 113 11.99 6.76 -4.19
CA SER A 113 11.69 7.18 -2.82
C SER A 113 10.19 7.15 -2.51
N GLU A 114 9.32 7.49 -3.47
CA GLU A 114 7.88 7.46 -3.30
C GLU A 114 7.35 6.02 -3.18
N ILE A 115 7.92 5.03 -3.88
CA ILE A 115 7.61 3.60 -3.65
C ILE A 115 7.93 3.24 -2.20
N ILE A 116 9.09 3.66 -1.69
CA ILE A 116 9.47 3.36 -0.30
C ILE A 116 8.50 4.02 0.67
N SER A 117 8.26 5.33 0.55
CA SER A 117 7.51 6.10 1.54
C SER A 117 6.00 5.86 1.51
N SER A 118 5.42 5.53 0.34
CA SER A 118 3.96 5.42 0.17
C SER A 118 3.46 4.01 -0.15
N LEU A 119 4.33 3.03 -0.41
CA LEU A 119 3.94 1.62 -0.54
C LEU A 119 4.56 0.76 0.57
N LEU A 120 5.90 0.67 0.62
CA LEU A 120 6.57 -0.30 1.51
C LEU A 120 6.52 0.11 2.99
N VAL A 121 6.85 1.37 3.32
CA VAL A 121 6.80 1.86 4.70
C VAL A 121 5.41 1.67 5.32
N PRO A 122 4.28 2.01 4.67
CA PRO A 122 2.95 1.71 5.20
C PRO A 122 2.68 0.23 5.48
N ILE A 123 3.17 -0.67 4.62
CA ILE A 123 3.01 -2.13 4.80
C ILE A 123 3.78 -2.60 6.04
N HIS A 124 5.05 -2.21 6.18
CA HIS A 124 5.89 -2.57 7.32
C HIS A 124 5.41 -1.94 8.62
N ALA A 125 5.01 -0.66 8.58
CA ALA A 125 4.45 0.05 9.73
C ALA A 125 3.13 -0.56 10.21
N ARG A 126 2.37 -1.24 9.34
CA ARG A 126 1.16 -1.97 9.72
C ARG A 126 1.42 -3.44 10.06
N ALA A 127 2.68 -3.88 10.09
CA ALA A 127 3.09 -5.26 10.29
C ALA A 127 2.46 -6.26 9.29
N LEU A 128 2.25 -5.82 8.02
CA LEU A 128 1.60 -6.61 6.98
C LEU A 128 2.59 -7.29 6.01
N GLN A 129 3.89 -7.09 6.17
CA GLN A 129 4.91 -7.66 5.30
C GLN A 129 4.82 -9.20 5.20
N ASP A 130 4.53 -9.90 6.31
CA ASP A 130 4.37 -11.36 6.37
C ASP A 130 3.15 -11.87 5.57
N LYS A 131 2.19 -10.98 5.29
CA LYS A 131 0.98 -11.22 4.48
C LYS A 131 1.10 -10.62 3.08
N THR A 132 2.24 -10.07 2.70
CA THR A 132 2.44 -9.39 1.42
C THR A 132 3.19 -10.28 0.44
N TYR A 133 2.79 -10.25 -0.83
CA TYR A 133 3.36 -11.03 -1.92
C TYR A 133 3.69 -10.13 -3.10
N VAL A 134 4.77 -10.46 -3.81
CA VAL A 134 5.11 -9.93 -5.13
C VAL A 134 4.58 -10.90 -6.17
N VAL A 135 3.77 -10.41 -7.11
CA VAL A 135 3.25 -11.20 -8.24
C VAL A 135 4.19 -11.04 -9.42
N ASN A 136 4.85 -12.13 -9.79
CA ASN A 136 5.77 -12.19 -10.92
C ASN A 136 5.03 -12.19 -12.25
N SER A 137 5.75 -11.91 -13.34
CA SER A 137 5.16 -11.87 -14.69
C SER A 137 4.64 -13.21 -15.18
N ASP A 138 5.09 -14.32 -14.60
CA ASP A 138 4.60 -15.67 -14.88
C ASP A 138 3.37 -16.05 -14.02
N GLY A 139 2.90 -15.13 -13.17
CA GLY A 139 1.76 -15.34 -12.26
C GLY A 139 2.13 -16.03 -10.95
N THR A 140 3.39 -16.40 -10.73
CA THR A 140 3.85 -16.91 -9.44
C THR A 140 3.86 -15.80 -8.39
N MET A 141 3.79 -16.19 -7.12
CA MET A 141 3.77 -15.27 -5.99
C MET A 141 4.90 -15.60 -5.03
N ASP A 142 5.82 -14.66 -4.87
CA ASP A 142 6.85 -14.71 -3.84
C ASP A 142 6.42 -13.88 -2.65
N LYS A 143 6.72 -14.35 -1.43
CA LYS A 143 6.50 -13.50 -0.25
C LYS A 143 7.39 -12.27 -0.33
N LEU A 144 6.87 -11.14 0.13
CA LEU A 144 7.70 -9.96 0.37
C LEU A 144 8.79 -10.38 1.36
N LEU A 145 10.05 -10.24 0.97
CA LEU A 145 11.16 -10.50 1.87
C LEU A 145 11.13 -9.45 2.98
N HIS A 146 11.52 -9.81 4.20
CA HIS A 146 11.52 -8.90 5.34
C HIS A 146 12.51 -9.39 6.42
N GLY A 147 12.83 -8.55 7.41
CA GLY A 147 13.70 -8.93 8.52
C GLY A 147 15.17 -8.62 8.23
N THR A 148 16.02 -9.63 8.04
CA THR A 148 17.47 -9.37 7.82
C THR A 148 17.84 -9.11 6.36
N ASP A 149 16.90 -9.24 5.43
CA ASP A 149 17.16 -9.18 3.98
C ASP A 149 16.35 -8.08 3.26
N PHE A 150 16.42 -6.86 3.79
CA PHE A 150 15.81 -5.67 3.17
C PHE A 150 16.41 -5.32 1.81
N GLU A 151 17.68 -5.69 1.57
CA GLU A 151 18.32 -5.49 0.28
C GLU A 151 17.62 -6.29 -0.82
N SER A 152 17.41 -7.60 -0.61
CA SER A 152 16.71 -8.43 -1.58
C SER A 152 15.24 -8.03 -1.73
N GLU A 153 14.57 -7.60 -0.64
CA GLU A 153 13.23 -7.02 -0.72
C GLU A 153 13.18 -5.85 -1.71
N LEU A 154 14.07 -4.87 -1.53
CA LEU A 154 14.14 -3.68 -2.37
C LEU A 154 14.49 -4.03 -3.81
N GLN A 155 15.47 -4.93 -4.02
CA GLN A 155 15.83 -5.39 -5.36
C GLN A 155 14.63 -6.05 -6.06
N ASN A 156 13.87 -6.90 -5.37
CA ASN A 156 12.67 -7.53 -5.92
C ASN A 156 11.61 -6.51 -6.34
N ILE A 157 11.35 -5.49 -5.51
CA ILE A 157 10.39 -4.42 -5.82
C ILE A 157 10.86 -3.56 -7.01
N PHE A 158 12.14 -3.20 -7.05
CA PHE A 158 12.69 -2.41 -8.16
C PHE A 158 12.76 -3.22 -9.46
N ASN A 159 13.07 -4.52 -9.39
CA ASN A 159 12.97 -5.45 -10.51
C ASN A 159 11.54 -5.55 -11.04
N LEU A 160 10.56 -5.69 -10.14
CA LEU A 160 9.14 -5.72 -10.48
C LEU A 160 8.72 -4.44 -11.22
N SER A 161 9.16 -3.27 -10.75
CA SER A 161 8.91 -1.99 -11.41
C SER A 161 9.68 -1.78 -12.74
N LYS A 162 10.52 -2.74 -13.16
CA LYS A 162 11.38 -2.70 -14.35
C LYS A 162 12.52 -1.66 -14.29
N TYR A 163 12.93 -1.27 -13.09
CA TYR A 163 14.04 -0.33 -12.84
C TYR A 163 15.03 -0.86 -11.77
N PRO A 164 15.76 -1.97 -12.03
CA PRO A 164 16.72 -2.56 -11.08
C PRO A 164 17.77 -1.57 -10.56
N GLY A 165 18.27 -0.68 -11.43
CA GLY A 165 19.32 0.29 -11.09
C GLY A 165 18.89 1.40 -10.15
N SER A 166 17.63 1.41 -9.73
CA SER A 166 17.07 2.38 -8.80
C SER A 166 17.27 2.01 -7.33
N TYR A 167 17.82 0.82 -7.06
CA TYR A 167 18.23 0.42 -5.73
C TYR A 167 19.29 1.36 -5.15
N ASP A 168 19.10 1.72 -3.88
CA ASP A 168 20.03 2.48 -3.07
C ASP A 168 19.91 1.99 -1.62
N SER A 169 21.05 1.69 -0.97
CA SER A 169 21.08 1.19 0.41
C SER A 169 20.43 2.14 1.42
N LYS A 170 20.28 3.44 1.09
CA LYS A 170 19.59 4.41 1.96
C LYS A 170 18.13 4.03 2.25
N TYR A 171 17.51 3.23 1.38
CA TYR A 171 16.13 2.78 1.54
C TYR A 171 15.95 1.68 2.59
N ILE A 172 17.04 1.05 3.03
CA ILE A 172 17.01 0.01 4.06
C ILE A 172 16.56 0.58 5.41
N LYS A 173 17.14 1.70 5.84
CA LYS A 173 16.85 2.32 7.15
C LYS A 173 15.34 2.63 7.33
N PRO A 174 14.64 3.27 6.36
CA PRO A 174 13.19 3.43 6.42
C PRO A 174 12.42 2.13 6.71
N LEU A 175 12.73 1.05 5.98
CA LEU A 175 12.02 -0.23 6.15
C LEU A 175 12.34 -0.88 7.49
N MET A 176 13.60 -0.84 7.93
CA MET A 176 14.02 -1.31 9.26
C MET A 176 13.22 -0.62 10.37
N VAL A 177 13.21 0.72 10.37
CA VAL A 177 12.51 1.50 11.41
C VAL A 177 11.01 1.20 11.36
N ALA A 178 10.40 1.21 10.17
CA ALA A 178 8.97 0.91 9.99
C ALA A 178 8.61 -0.50 10.51
N THR A 179 9.45 -1.50 10.23
CA THR A 179 9.28 -2.87 10.72
C THR A 179 9.33 -2.93 12.24
N ASP A 180 10.31 -2.27 12.84
CA ASP A 180 10.52 -2.28 14.29
C ASP A 180 9.36 -1.60 15.02
N VAL A 181 8.88 -0.46 14.53
CA VAL A 181 7.75 0.25 15.15
C VAL A 181 6.40 -0.43 14.89
N GLY A 182 6.22 -1.07 13.72
CA GLY A 182 4.97 -1.75 13.38
C GLY A 182 4.63 -2.94 14.29
N ARG A 183 5.64 -3.51 14.96
CA ARG A 183 5.47 -4.56 15.97
C ARG A 183 4.80 -4.08 17.26
N ALA A 184 4.66 -2.77 17.48
CA ALA A 184 4.16 -2.20 18.73
C ALA A 184 2.66 -2.47 19.00
N ASN A 185 1.90 -3.05 18.06
CA ASN A 185 0.47 -3.32 18.18
C ASN A 185 -0.36 -2.09 18.65
N ILE A 186 -0.02 -0.92 18.10
CA ILE A 186 -0.69 0.37 18.32
C ILE A 186 -1.31 0.87 17.00
N PRO A 187 -2.18 1.90 17.02
CA PRO A 187 -2.73 2.51 15.81
C PRO A 187 -1.66 2.98 14.81
N LEU A 188 -1.93 2.85 13.51
CA LEU A 188 -0.95 3.11 12.45
C LEU A 188 -0.46 4.57 12.41
N ASP A 189 -1.34 5.53 12.73
CA ASP A 189 -1.00 6.94 12.86
C ASP A 189 0.01 7.19 13.99
N GLU A 190 -0.14 6.50 15.13
CA GLU A 190 0.84 6.52 16.21
C GLU A 190 2.16 5.87 15.77
N VAL A 191 2.11 4.72 15.08
CA VAL A 191 3.30 4.06 14.53
C VAL A 191 4.05 5.01 13.59
N LEU A 192 3.34 5.67 12.67
CA LEU A 192 3.93 6.61 11.72
C LEU A 192 4.50 7.83 12.43
N SER A 193 3.86 8.33 13.49
CA SER A 193 4.42 9.40 14.33
C SER A 193 5.77 9.01 14.93
N ILE A 194 5.90 7.79 15.48
CA ILE A 194 7.16 7.27 16.04
C ILE A 194 8.19 7.08 14.93
N TYR A 195 7.80 6.51 13.80
CA TYR A 195 8.65 6.36 12.62
C TYR A 195 9.22 7.70 12.16
N PHE A 196 8.40 8.74 12.01
CA PHE A 196 8.86 10.06 11.55
C PHE A 196 9.82 10.72 12.55
N LYS A 197 9.58 10.56 13.86
CA LYS A 197 10.51 11.02 14.90
C LYS A 197 11.85 10.26 14.84
N ALA A 198 11.83 8.95 14.61
CA ALA A 198 13.04 8.14 14.50
C ALA A 198 13.84 8.45 13.22
N MET A 199 13.15 8.80 12.13
CA MET A 199 13.79 9.21 10.88
C MET A 199 14.38 10.63 10.95
N ASN A 200 13.82 11.50 11.79
CA ASN A 200 14.26 12.88 12.02
C ASN A 200 14.51 13.17 13.51
N PRO A 201 15.56 12.60 14.14
CA PRO A 201 15.79 12.68 15.58
C PRO A 201 16.16 14.07 16.12
N THR A 202 16.17 15.10 15.26
CA THR A 202 16.48 16.49 15.63
C THR A 202 15.37 17.42 15.18
N SER A 203 14.47 17.72 16.12
CA SER A 203 13.70 18.95 16.21
C SER A 203 13.58 19.32 17.69
#